data_AF-D8TNB7-F1
#
_entry.id   AF-D8TNB7-F1
#
_cell.length_a   1.000
_cell.length_b   1.000
_cell.length_c   1.000
_cell.angle_alpha   90.00
_cell.angle_beta   90.00
_cell.angle_gamma   90.00
#
_symmetry.space_group_name_H-M   'P 1'
#
loop_
_entity.id
_entity.type
_entity.pdbx_description
1 polymer ?
#
loop_
_entity_poly.entity_id
_entity_poly.type
_entity_poly.pdbx_seq_one_letter_code
_entity_poly.pdbx_strand_id
1 'polypeptide(L)'
;GASELRAYVYYLPWRTRIVISDIDGTITKSDVLGHLLPAMGLDWSHPGIAELLTNIRQNNYLIMYLSSRSISQANITRDFINTLVQGQHRMPLGPVIISPHGLLPSLYREMILRRPHEFKIATLQDIRALFPSDWNPFYGGFGNRDTDEISYREVGVQPSRIFIINPRGELRQPI
;
A
#
# COMPACT_ATOMS: atom_id res chain seq x y z
N GLY A 1 -24.32 -10.00 -24.73
CA GLY A 1 -24.57 -9.00 -23.67
C GLY A 1 -23.31 -8.19 -23.47
N ALA A 2 -23.43 -6.89 -23.20
CA ALA A 2 -22.28 -6.05 -22.88
C ALA A 2 -21.90 -6.23 -21.40
N SER A 3 -20.61 -6.41 -21.13
CA SER A 3 -20.06 -6.43 -19.77
C SER A 3 -19.32 -5.13 -19.50
N GLU A 4 -19.61 -4.47 -18.38
CA GLU A 4 -18.92 -3.24 -17.94
C GLU A 4 -17.68 -3.58 -17.12
N LEU A 5 -16.55 -2.92 -17.40
CA LEU A 5 -15.33 -2.97 -16.60
C LEU A 5 -15.00 -1.56 -16.10
N ARG A 6 -14.61 -1.44 -14.83
CA ARG A 6 -14.16 -0.16 -14.24
C ARG A 6 -12.66 -0.19 -14.02
N ALA A 7 -12.01 0.93 -14.30
CA ALA A 7 -10.60 1.14 -14.08
C ALA A 7 -10.35 2.52 -13.47
N TYR A 8 -9.22 2.66 -12.77
CA TYR A 8 -8.75 3.92 -12.21
C TYR A 8 -7.46 4.30 -12.92
N VAL A 9 -7.41 5.51 -13.46
CA VAL A 9 -6.21 6.07 -14.10
C VAL A 9 -5.79 7.31 -13.32
N TYR A 10 -4.52 7.35 -12.93
CA TYR A 10 -3.95 8.45 -12.16
C TYR A 10 -2.94 9.19 -13.01
N TYR A 11 -3.11 10.51 -13.13
CA TYR A 11 -2.16 11.40 -13.79
C TYR A 11 -1.40 12.20 -12.73
N LEU A 12 -0.08 12.04 -12.68
CA LEU A 12 0.78 12.61 -11.64
C LEU A 12 1.81 13.55 -12.27
N PRO A 13 1.99 14.78 -11.73
CA PRO A 13 3.13 15.61 -12.08
C PRO A 13 4.45 14.91 -11.75
N TRP A 14 5.49 15.13 -12.55
CA TRP A 14 6.82 14.51 -12.33
C TRP A 14 7.40 14.79 -10.93
N ARG A 15 7.10 15.96 -10.35
CA ARG A 15 7.56 16.39 -9.01
C ARG A 15 6.74 15.82 -7.84
N THR A 16 5.83 14.89 -8.10
CA THR A 16 4.97 14.31 -7.06
C THR A 16 5.81 13.59 -6.01
N ARG A 17 5.46 13.79 -4.74
CA ARG A 17 6.05 13.08 -3.59
C ARG A 17 5.03 12.07 -3.08
N ILE A 18 5.39 10.80 -3.17
CA ILE A 18 4.54 9.66 -2.85
C ILE A 18 4.93 9.12 -1.48
N VAL A 19 3.95 8.93 -0.62
CA VAL A 19 4.07 8.14 0.60
C VAL A 19 3.41 6.78 0.34
N ILE A 20 4.20 5.72 0.46
CA ILE A 20 3.73 4.35 0.30
C ILE A 20 3.03 3.93 1.59
N SER A 21 1.87 3.30 1.50
CA SER A 21 1.24 2.62 2.63
C SER A 21 0.93 1.20 2.22
N ASP A 22 1.52 0.22 2.90
CA ASP A 22 1.00 -1.13 2.82
C ASP A 22 -0.43 -1.16 3.39
N ILE A 23 -1.26 -2.09 2.92
CA ILE A 23 -2.62 -2.26 3.41
C ILE A 23 -2.67 -3.34 4.49
N ASP A 24 -2.06 -4.49 4.21
CA ASP A 24 -2.25 -5.72 4.96
C ASP A 24 -1.39 -5.74 6.23
N GLY A 25 -2.05 -5.67 7.38
CA GLY A 25 -1.36 -5.56 8.67
C GLY A 25 -0.77 -4.17 8.96
N THR A 26 -0.93 -3.22 8.04
CA THR A 26 -0.52 -1.81 8.22
C THR A 26 -1.73 -0.88 8.38
N ILE A 27 -2.68 -0.93 7.43
CA ILE A 27 -3.99 -0.26 7.59
C ILE A 27 -4.91 -1.18 8.38
N THR A 28 -4.94 -2.48 8.03
CA THR A 28 -5.66 -3.51 8.81
C THR A 28 -4.81 -4.02 9.96
N LYS A 29 -5.42 -4.49 11.06
CA LYS A 29 -4.67 -5.02 12.22
C LYS A 29 -4.06 -6.42 12.01
N SER A 30 -4.49 -7.17 11.00
CA SER A 30 -3.96 -8.51 10.70
C SER A 30 -4.25 -8.98 9.27
N ASP A 31 -3.39 -9.88 8.77
CA ASP A 31 -3.46 -10.44 7.41
C ASP A 31 -4.63 -11.43 7.23
N VAL A 32 -4.97 -12.21 8.27
CA VAL A 32 -5.92 -13.32 8.17
C VAL A 32 -7.38 -12.86 8.27
N LEU A 33 -7.69 -11.87 9.12
CA LEU A 33 -9.05 -11.37 9.32
C LEU A 33 -9.48 -10.33 8.28
N GLY A 34 -8.54 -9.74 7.55
CA GLY A 34 -8.81 -8.77 6.47
C GLY A 34 -9.54 -9.36 5.25
N HIS A 35 -9.60 -10.70 5.12
CA HIS A 35 -10.37 -11.40 4.08
C HIS A 35 -11.83 -11.68 4.46
N LEU A 36 -12.17 -11.70 5.75
CA LEU A 36 -13.49 -12.12 6.25
C LEU A 36 -14.35 -10.95 6.76
N LEU A 37 -13.73 -9.84 7.15
CA LEU A 37 -14.41 -8.79 7.91
C LEU A 37 -15.19 -7.72 7.13
N PRO A 38 -14.93 -7.40 5.84
CA PRO A 38 -15.81 -6.49 5.11
C PRO A 38 -17.27 -6.95 5.07
N ALA A 39 -17.50 -8.27 5.15
CA ALA A 39 -18.84 -8.87 5.18
C ALA A 39 -19.56 -8.71 6.54
N MET A 40 -18.86 -8.31 7.60
CA MET A 40 -19.40 -8.22 8.97
C MET A 40 -19.54 -6.78 9.50
N GLY A 41 -19.16 -5.75 8.73
CA GLY A 41 -19.38 -4.35 9.10
C GLY A 41 -18.55 -3.83 10.29
N LEU A 42 -17.51 -4.56 10.70
CA LEU A 42 -16.64 -4.19 11.81
C LEU A 42 -15.38 -3.46 11.30
N ASP A 43 -15.07 -2.30 11.90
CA ASP A 43 -13.82 -1.58 11.61
C ASP A 43 -12.62 -2.34 12.19
N TRP A 44 -11.84 -2.94 11.30
CA TRP A 44 -10.63 -3.70 11.63
C TRP A 44 -9.34 -2.95 11.31
N SER A 45 -9.45 -1.64 11.08
CA SER A 45 -8.30 -0.79 10.82
C SER A 45 -7.60 -0.31 12.10
N HIS A 46 -6.33 0.09 11.99
CA HIS A 46 -5.64 0.74 13.09
C HIS A 46 -6.32 2.08 13.43
N PRO A 47 -6.63 2.37 14.71
CA PRO A 47 -7.24 3.65 15.09
C PRO A 47 -6.36 4.83 14.68
N GLY A 48 -6.97 5.88 14.12
CA GLY A 48 -6.28 7.11 13.73
C GLY A 48 -5.58 7.05 12.35
N ILE A 49 -5.60 5.91 11.65
CA ILE A 49 -4.96 5.78 10.34
C ILE A 49 -5.57 6.73 9.30
N ALA A 50 -6.90 6.92 9.32
CA ALA A 50 -7.56 7.81 8.36
C ALA A 50 -7.16 9.27 8.59
N GLU A 51 -7.05 9.69 9.85
CA GLU A 51 -6.58 11.03 10.22
C GLU A 51 -5.11 11.23 9.83
N LEU A 52 -4.24 10.28 10.16
CA LEU A 52 -2.82 10.32 9.82
C LEU A 52 -2.60 10.51 8.30
N LEU A 53 -3.22 9.66 7.48
CA LEU A 53 -3.04 9.72 6.04
C LEU A 53 -3.71 10.97 5.44
N THR A 54 -4.82 11.43 6.01
CA THR A 54 -5.44 12.71 5.62
C THR A 54 -4.49 13.88 5.88
N ASN A 55 -3.86 13.93 7.05
CA ASN A 55 -2.91 14.98 7.41
C ASN A 55 -1.67 14.96 6.50
N ILE A 56 -1.18 13.78 6.14
CA ILE A 56 -0.10 13.64 5.14
C ILE A 56 -0.56 14.17 3.77
N ARG A 57 -1.78 13.83 3.34
CA ARG A 57 -2.35 14.31 2.07
C ARG A 57 -2.53 15.83 2.02
N GLN A 58 -2.90 16.45 3.15
CA GLN A 58 -3.02 17.90 3.29
C GLN A 58 -1.65 18.61 3.18
N ASN A 59 -0.56 17.90 3.52
CA ASN A 59 0.82 18.37 3.31
C ASN A 59 1.35 18.13 1.89
N ASN A 60 0.47 17.98 0.90
CA ASN A 60 0.79 17.83 -0.53
C ASN A 60 1.55 16.55 -0.91
N TYR A 61 1.47 15.52 -0.09
CA TYR A 61 1.94 14.18 -0.46
C TYR A 61 0.81 13.37 -1.09
N LEU A 62 1.13 12.58 -2.11
CA LEU A 62 0.23 11.56 -2.64
C LEU A 62 0.35 10.31 -1.77
N ILE A 63 -0.77 9.74 -1.34
CA ILE A 63 -0.76 8.40 -0.74
C ILE A 63 -0.89 7.37 -1.87
N MET A 64 -0.01 6.38 -1.89
CA MET A 64 -0.11 5.21 -2.75
C MET A 64 -0.24 3.97 -1.87
N TYR A 65 -1.29 3.20 -2.09
CA TYR A 65 -1.56 1.99 -1.33
C TYR A 65 -0.98 0.77 -2.03
N LEU A 66 -0.30 -0.09 -1.28
CA LEU A 66 0.30 -1.33 -1.77
C LEU A 66 -0.35 -2.51 -1.04
N SER A 67 -0.72 -3.56 -1.78
CA SER A 67 -1.20 -4.81 -1.18
C SER A 67 -0.60 -6.01 -1.89
N SER A 68 -0.38 -7.07 -1.12
CA SER A 68 0.08 -8.37 -1.60
C SER A 68 -1.08 -9.34 -1.91
N ARG A 69 -2.32 -8.89 -1.77
CA ARG A 69 -3.53 -9.68 -2.10
C ARG A 69 -3.56 -10.06 -3.58
N SER A 70 -4.37 -11.06 -3.92
CA SER A 70 -4.55 -11.46 -5.33
C SER A 70 -5.27 -10.38 -6.14
N ILE A 71 -5.02 -10.35 -7.45
CA ILE A 71 -5.71 -9.45 -8.38
C ILE A 71 -7.24 -9.64 -8.35
N SER A 72 -7.72 -10.86 -8.06
CA SER A 72 -9.16 -11.13 -7.92
C SER A 72 -9.81 -10.37 -6.75
N GLN A 73 -9.03 -9.90 -5.78
CA GLN A 73 -9.50 -9.10 -4.65
C GLN A 73 -9.31 -7.60 -4.87
N ALA A 74 -8.77 -7.17 -6.02
CA ALA A 74 -8.39 -5.77 -6.25
C ALA A 74 -9.56 -4.79 -6.10
N ASN A 75 -10.77 -5.17 -6.56
CA ASN A 75 -11.96 -4.33 -6.41
C ASN A 75 -12.38 -4.21 -4.94
N ILE A 76 -12.44 -5.34 -4.22
CA ILE A 76 -12.77 -5.36 -2.79
C ILE A 76 -11.78 -4.52 -1.98
N THR A 77 -10.49 -4.64 -2.26
CA THR A 77 -9.44 -3.85 -1.59
C THR A 77 -9.60 -2.35 -1.87
N ARG A 78 -9.91 -1.97 -3.12
CA ARG A 78 -10.17 -0.56 -3.47
C ARG A 78 -11.41 -0.02 -2.79
N ASP A 79 -12.49 -0.78 -2.81
CA ASP A 79 -13.75 -0.38 -2.18
C ASP A 79 -13.57 -0.23 -0.67
N PHE A 80 -12.82 -1.13 -0.03
CA PHE A 80 -12.44 -1.00 1.38
C PHE A 80 -11.74 0.33 1.65
N ILE A 81 -10.68 0.65 0.90
CA ILE A 81 -9.95 1.92 1.08
C ILE A 81 -10.87 3.13 0.85
N ASN A 82 -11.67 3.12 -0.21
CA ASN A 82 -12.56 4.23 -0.56
C ASN A 82 -13.69 4.45 0.45
N THR A 83 -14.16 3.38 1.11
CA THR A 83 -15.28 3.42 2.06
C THR A 83 -14.86 3.60 3.52
N LEU A 84 -13.60 3.34 3.86
CA LEU A 84 -13.10 3.45 5.24
C LEU A 84 -13.14 4.90 5.75
N VAL A 85 -13.79 5.08 6.89
CA VAL A 85 -13.96 6.36 7.60
C VAL A 85 -13.71 6.13 9.09
N GLN A 86 -12.93 7.00 9.74
CA GLN A 86 -12.74 7.02 11.19
C GLN A 86 -13.07 8.43 11.73
N GLY A 87 -14.11 8.53 12.54
CA GLY A 87 -14.61 9.82 13.01
C GLY A 87 -15.04 10.71 11.83
N GLN A 88 -14.39 11.87 11.65
CA GLN A 88 -14.64 12.79 10.54
C GLN A 88 -13.65 12.63 9.37
N HIS A 89 -12.71 11.69 9.47
CA HIS A 89 -11.65 11.50 8.48
C HIS A 89 -11.94 10.32 7.56
N ARG A 90 -11.83 10.53 6.26
CA ARG A 90 -11.89 9.48 5.23
C ARG A 90 -10.49 9.23 4.70
N MET A 91 -10.19 7.99 4.32
CA MET A 91 -8.94 7.67 3.62
C MET A 91 -8.76 8.57 2.38
N PRO A 92 -7.56 9.14 2.17
CA PRO A 92 -7.31 9.96 1.00
C PRO A 92 -7.32 9.10 -0.28
N LEU A 93 -7.84 9.67 -1.37
CA LEU A 93 -7.80 9.02 -2.68
C LEU A 93 -6.35 8.82 -3.13
N GLY A 94 -6.07 7.65 -3.72
CA GLY A 94 -4.74 7.30 -4.18
C GLY A 94 -4.71 5.98 -4.96
N PRO A 95 -3.67 5.76 -5.78
CA PRO A 95 -3.52 4.49 -6.49
C PRO A 95 -3.45 3.31 -5.52
N VAL A 96 -4.20 2.26 -5.82
CA VAL A 96 -4.13 0.97 -5.12
C VAL A 96 -3.43 -0.03 -6.02
N ILE A 97 -2.18 -0.30 -5.70
CA ILE A 97 -1.29 -1.19 -6.43
C ILE A 97 -1.37 -2.58 -5.79
N ILE A 98 -1.74 -3.56 -6.59
CA ILE A 98 -1.80 -4.96 -6.18
C ILE A 98 -0.57 -5.64 -6.75
N SER A 99 0.34 -6.06 -5.87
CA SER A 99 1.50 -6.85 -6.27
C SER A 99 1.02 -8.17 -6.91
N PRO A 100 1.61 -8.62 -8.03
CA PRO A 100 1.08 -9.71 -8.85
C PRO A 100 1.30 -11.10 -8.21
N HIS A 101 0.80 -11.34 -7.00
CA HIS A 101 0.83 -12.68 -6.40
C HIS A 101 -0.11 -13.68 -7.12
N GLY A 102 -1.12 -13.20 -7.85
CA GLY A 102 -2.20 -14.03 -8.40
C GLY A 102 -2.13 -14.40 -9.88
N LEU A 103 -1.13 -13.93 -10.63
CA LEU A 103 -1.09 -14.05 -12.11
C LEU A 103 0.11 -14.86 -12.64
N LEU A 104 0.97 -15.38 -11.77
CA LEU A 104 2.26 -15.90 -12.20
C LEU A 104 2.31 -17.44 -12.33
N PRO A 105 3.10 -17.98 -13.29
CA PRO A 105 3.32 -19.42 -13.46
C PRO A 105 3.84 -20.14 -12.21
N SER A 106 3.76 -21.47 -12.17
CA SER A 106 4.11 -22.31 -11.00
C SER A 106 5.50 -22.05 -10.41
N LEU A 107 6.53 -21.82 -11.25
CA LEU A 107 7.89 -21.48 -10.80
C LEU A 107 7.95 -20.14 -10.05
N TYR A 108 7.22 -19.13 -10.55
CA TYR A 108 7.11 -17.84 -9.89
C TYR A 108 6.35 -17.95 -8.56
N ARG A 109 5.34 -18.83 -8.47
CA ARG A 109 4.60 -19.05 -7.22
C ARG A 109 5.49 -19.54 -6.08
N GLU A 110 6.47 -20.40 -6.37
CA GLU A 110 7.45 -20.86 -5.38
C GLU A 110 8.41 -19.74 -4.95
N MET A 111 8.87 -18.91 -5.89
CA MET A 111 9.68 -17.72 -5.57
C MET A 111 8.91 -16.71 -4.71
N ILE A 112 7.65 -16.44 -5.06
CA ILE A 112 6.74 -15.56 -4.33
C ILE A 112 6.57 -16.01 -2.87
N LEU A 113 6.39 -17.31 -2.65
CA LEU A 113 6.25 -17.88 -1.30
C LEU A 113 7.54 -17.77 -0.49
N ARG A 114 8.70 -17.78 -1.14
CA ARG A 114 10.02 -17.71 -0.49
C ARG A 114 10.52 -16.28 -0.28
N ARG A 115 10.20 -15.34 -1.17
CA ARG A 115 10.73 -13.97 -1.19
C ARG A 115 9.68 -12.93 -1.63
N PRO A 116 8.60 -12.74 -0.84
CA PRO A 116 7.52 -11.81 -1.19
C PRO A 116 7.98 -10.34 -1.35
N HIS A 117 9.07 -9.95 -0.68
CA HIS A 117 9.64 -8.60 -0.75
C HIS A 117 10.24 -8.26 -2.12
N GLU A 118 10.81 -9.24 -2.83
CA GLU A 118 11.37 -9.03 -4.17
C GLU A 118 10.31 -8.49 -5.14
N PHE A 119 9.05 -8.90 -4.97
CA PHE A 119 7.94 -8.42 -5.81
C PHE A 119 7.48 -7.02 -5.45
N LYS A 120 7.46 -6.67 -4.15
CA LYS A 120 7.20 -5.29 -3.72
C LYS A 120 8.30 -4.37 -4.28
N ILE A 121 9.56 -4.78 -4.20
CA ILE A 121 10.70 -4.06 -4.78
C ILE A 121 10.51 -3.87 -6.28
N ALA A 122 10.29 -4.94 -7.04
CA ALA A 122 10.13 -4.86 -8.49
C ALA A 122 8.96 -3.94 -8.89
N THR A 123 7.81 -4.08 -8.24
CA THR A 123 6.63 -3.23 -8.49
C THR A 123 6.93 -1.75 -8.21
N LEU A 124 7.61 -1.45 -7.10
CA LEU A 124 7.97 -0.08 -6.75
C LEU A 124 9.05 0.47 -7.70
N GLN A 125 10.00 -0.35 -8.15
CA GLN A 125 11.00 0.02 -9.14
C GLN A 125 10.36 0.35 -10.50
N ASP A 126 9.39 -0.44 -10.95
CA ASP A 126 8.63 -0.18 -12.17
C ASP A 126 7.90 1.17 -12.08
N ILE A 127 7.28 1.46 -10.93
CA ILE A 127 6.62 2.76 -10.69
C ILE A 127 7.64 3.90 -10.67
N ARG A 128 8.80 3.72 -10.02
CA ARG A 128 9.88 4.73 -10.03
C ARG A 128 10.37 5.01 -11.45
N ALA A 129 10.46 4.00 -12.30
CA ALA A 129 10.89 4.14 -13.69
C ALA A 129 9.92 4.97 -14.56
N LEU A 130 8.68 5.21 -14.11
CA LEU A 130 7.74 6.12 -14.76
C LEU A 130 8.08 7.61 -14.52
N PHE A 131 8.98 7.90 -13.57
CA PHE A 131 9.44 9.25 -13.24
C PHE A 131 10.82 9.53 -13.85
N PRO A 132 11.23 10.81 -13.96
CA PRO A 132 12.58 11.16 -14.40
C PRO A 132 13.66 10.48 -13.56
N SER A 133 14.77 10.07 -14.19
CA SER A 133 15.84 9.30 -13.54
C SER A 133 16.52 10.04 -12.37
N ASP A 134 16.51 11.38 -12.40
CA ASP A 134 17.05 12.28 -11.38
C ASP A 134 16.04 12.62 -10.27
N TRP A 135 14.82 12.10 -10.35
CA TRP A 135 13.77 12.30 -9.34
C TRP A 135 13.35 10.98 -8.71
N ASN A 136 13.47 10.90 -7.37
CA ASN A 136 12.82 9.82 -6.63
C ASN A 136 11.43 10.27 -6.16
N PRO A 137 10.33 9.70 -6.70
CA PRO A 137 8.99 10.06 -6.26
C PRO A 137 8.70 9.58 -4.84
N PHE A 138 9.36 8.53 -4.34
CA PHE A 138 9.06 7.95 -3.03
C PHE A 138 9.69 8.76 -1.90
N TYR A 139 8.84 9.37 -1.09
CA TYR A 139 9.24 10.24 0.02
C TYR A 139 9.30 9.49 1.36
N GLY A 140 8.36 8.58 1.61
CA GLY A 140 8.21 7.85 2.87
C GLY A 140 7.40 6.58 2.69
N GLY A 141 7.38 5.72 3.71
CA GLY A 141 6.68 4.43 3.65
C GLY A 141 6.15 3.96 5.01
N PHE A 142 4.94 3.42 5.01
CA PHE A 142 4.35 2.69 6.13
C PHE A 142 4.23 1.21 5.79
N GLY A 143 4.69 0.35 6.68
CA GLY A 143 4.62 -1.12 6.54
C GLY A 143 4.43 -1.79 7.90
N ASN A 144 4.39 -3.11 7.92
CA ASN A 144 4.21 -3.91 9.14
C ASN A 144 5.25 -5.01 9.31
N ARG A 145 6.11 -5.22 8.32
CA ARG A 145 7.16 -6.24 8.33
C ARG A 145 8.53 -5.63 8.06
N ASP A 146 9.58 -6.27 8.54
CA ASP A 146 10.97 -5.91 8.20
C ASP A 146 11.23 -5.96 6.68
N THR A 147 10.50 -6.83 5.98
CA THR A 147 10.53 -6.90 4.52
C THR A 147 10.02 -5.64 3.83
N ASP A 148 9.11 -4.88 4.45
CA ASP A 148 8.63 -3.62 3.89
C ASP A 148 9.71 -2.54 4.02
N GLU A 149 10.43 -2.51 5.13
CA GLU A 149 11.61 -1.65 5.29
C GLU A 149 12.61 -1.92 4.16
N ILE A 150 12.99 -3.18 3.95
CA ILE A 150 13.90 -3.57 2.87
C ILE A 150 13.35 -3.06 1.54
N SER A 151 12.06 -3.30 1.26
CA SER A 151 11.44 -2.91 0.00
C SER A 151 11.49 -1.40 -0.25
N TYR A 152 11.24 -0.59 0.78
CA TYR A 152 11.23 0.87 0.67
C TYR A 152 12.65 1.45 0.57
N ARG A 153 13.63 0.85 1.25
CA ARG A 153 15.05 1.25 1.14
C ARG A 153 15.60 1.00 -0.26
N GLU A 154 15.27 -0.13 -0.88
CA GLU A 154 15.71 -0.49 -2.24
C GLU A 154 15.23 0.51 -3.30
N VAL A 155 14.08 1.16 -3.07
CA VAL A 155 13.57 2.22 -3.95
C VAL A 155 13.95 3.63 -3.48
N GLY A 156 14.88 3.75 -2.54
CA GLY A 156 15.53 5.00 -2.14
C GLY A 156 14.78 5.84 -1.11
N VAL A 157 13.84 5.25 -0.38
CA VAL A 157 13.22 5.92 0.78
C VAL A 157 14.24 5.98 1.93
N GLN A 158 14.40 7.16 2.53
CA GLN A 158 15.31 7.34 3.66
C GLN A 158 14.81 6.56 4.89
N PRO A 159 15.69 5.88 5.66
CA PRO A 159 15.29 5.12 6.85
C PRO A 159 14.47 5.94 7.87
N SER A 160 14.82 7.22 8.04
CA SER A 160 14.09 8.16 8.91
C SER A 160 12.66 8.50 8.46
N ARG A 161 12.24 8.00 7.29
CA ARG A 161 10.90 8.18 6.71
C ARG A 161 10.19 6.85 6.46
N ILE A 162 10.73 5.77 7.02
CA ILE A 162 10.11 4.44 7.03
C ILE A 162 9.56 4.19 8.42
N PHE A 163 8.29 3.80 8.48
CA PHE A 163 7.59 3.52 9.72
C PHE A 163 7.01 2.10 9.67
N ILE A 164 7.38 1.28 10.63
CA ILE A 164 6.87 -0.09 10.77
C ILE A 164 5.92 -0.14 11.95
N ILE A 165 4.67 -0.51 11.69
CA ILE A 165 3.63 -0.65 12.71
C ILE A 165 3.58 -2.09 13.23
N ASN A 166 3.34 -2.24 14.53
CA ASN A 166 3.06 -3.55 15.12
C ASN A 166 1.54 -3.76 15.33
N PRO A 167 1.08 -4.99 15.65
CA PRO A 167 -0.35 -5.26 15.86
C PRO A 167 -1.02 -4.45 16.99
N ARG A 168 -0.24 -3.88 17.92
CA ARG A 168 -0.74 -2.97 18.97
C ARG A 168 -0.97 -1.54 18.47
N GLY A 169 -0.54 -1.23 17.24
CA GLY A 169 -0.63 0.10 16.65
C GLY A 169 0.55 1.01 16.98
N GLU A 170 1.63 0.47 17.54
CA GLU A 170 2.83 1.23 17.87
C GLU A 170 3.72 1.32 16.62
N LEU A 171 4.14 2.54 16.27
CA LEU A 171 5.08 2.77 15.17
C LEU A 171 6.52 2.75 15.69
N ARG A 172 7.40 2.11 14.94
CA ARG A 172 8.85 2.24 15.10
C ARG A 172 9.49 2.71 13.80
N GLN A 173 10.61 3.40 13.92
CA GLN A 173 11.49 3.69 12.80
C GLN A 173 12.68 2.72 12.84
N PRO A 174 13.14 2.23 11.69
CA PRO A 174 14.41 1.55 11.60
C PRO A 174 15.56 2.45 12.08
N ILE A 175 16.57 1.85 12.71
CA ILE A 175 17.81 2.53 13.12
C ILE A 175 18.74 2.65 11.90
#